data_AF-W4M5Q1-F1
#
_entry.id   AF-W4M5Q1-F1
#
_cell.length_a   1.000
_cell.length_b   1.000
_cell.length_c   1.000
_cell.angle_alpha   90.00
_cell.angle_beta   90.00
_cell.angle_gamma   90.00
#
_symmetry.space_group_name_H-M   'P 1'
#
loop_
_entity.id
_entity.type
_entity.pdbx_description
1 polymer ?
#
loop_
_entity_poly.entity_id
_entity_poly.type
_entity_poly.pdbx_seq_one_letter_code
_entity_poly.pdbx_strand_id
1 'polypeptide(L)' 'MTDANVILRYLLADHPEFSPQAAEFFEQVRRGEATAFIPEGVLVECVYVLMKFCCP' A
#
# COMPACT_ATOMS: atom_id res chain seq x y z
N MET A 1 -4.17 -7.00 8.92
CA MET A 1 -2.96 -6.18 9.15
C MET A 1 -2.46 -5.78 7.78
N THR A 2 -2.20 -4.49 7.54
CA THR A 2 -1.74 -4.03 6.23
C THR A 2 -0.22 -4.08 6.20
N ASP A 3 0.34 -4.87 5.31
CA ASP A 3 1.79 -5.00 5.10
C ASP A 3 2.27 -4.05 3.99
N ALA A 4 3.58 -3.77 3.97
CA ALA A 4 4.19 -2.80 3.05
C ALA A 4 3.87 -3.09 1.58
N ASN A 5 3.86 -4.37 1.20
CA ASN A 5 3.55 -4.81 -0.16
C ASN A 5 2.14 -4.41 -0.61
N VAL A 6 1.14 -4.39 0.28
CA VAL A 6 -0.24 -3.99 -0.08
C VAL A 6 -0.27 -2.49 -0.38
N ILE A 7 0.41 -1.68 0.44
CA ILE A 7 0.53 -0.24 0.23
C ILE A 7 1.31 0.06 -1.05
N LEU A 8 2.45 -0.60 -1.26
CA LEU A 8 3.29 -0.40 -2.44
C LEU A 8 2.55 -0.78 -3.72
N ARG A 9 1.82 -1.91 -3.74
CA ARG A 9 1.02 -2.33 -4.90
C ARG A 9 -0.11 -1.38 -5.22
N TYR A 10 -0.69 -0.74 -4.20
CA TYR A 10 -1.67 0.31 -4.37
C TYR A 10 -1.05 1.58 -4.98
N LEU A 11 0.13 1.98 -4.50
CA LEU A 11 0.81 3.21 -4.94
C LEU A 11 1.46 3.08 -6.32
N LEU A 12 2.03 1.92 -6.64
CA LEU A 12 2.88 1.70 -7.81
C LEU A 12 2.17 1.00 -8.97
N ALA A 13 1.03 0.35 -8.71
CA ALA A 13 0.33 -0.49 -9.68
C ALA A 13 1.26 -1.52 -10.37
N ASP A 14 2.17 -2.12 -9.60
CA ASP A 14 3.27 -2.96 -10.10
C ASP A 14 2.90 -4.45 -10.28
N HIS A 15 1.70 -4.87 -9.82
CA HIS A 15 1.29 -6.28 -9.88
C HIS A 15 -0.11 -6.44 -10.49
N PRO A 16 -0.25 -7.14 -11.64
CA PRO A 16 -1.51 -7.18 -12.39
C PRO A 16 -2.68 -7.81 -11.62
N GLU A 17 -2.41 -8.82 -10.79
CA GLU A 17 -3.44 -9.47 -9.98
C GLU A 17 -3.75 -8.74 -8.65
N PHE A 18 -2.72 -8.22 -7.97
CA PHE A 18 -2.84 -7.75 -6.59
C PHE A 18 -3.04 -6.23 -6.49
N SER A 19 -2.62 -5.44 -7.48
CA SER A 19 -2.86 -4.00 -7.48
C SER A 19 -4.36 -3.64 -7.54
N PRO A 20 -5.22 -4.33 -8.33
CA PRO A 20 -6.66 -4.11 -8.29
C PRO A 20 -7.26 -4.40 -6.91
N GLN A 21 -6.83 -5.47 -6.25
CA GLN A 21 -7.30 -5.85 -4.91
C GLN A 21 -6.87 -4.84 -3.85
N ALA A 22 -5.63 -4.35 -3.93
CA ALA A 22 -5.14 -3.30 -3.04
C ALA A 22 -5.93 -2.00 -3.24
N ALA A 23 -6.23 -1.62 -4.49
CA ALA A 23 -7.05 -0.46 -4.80
C ALA A 23 -8.47 -0.58 -4.25
N GLU A 24 -9.11 -1.74 -4.41
CA GLU A 24 -10.44 -2.00 -3.84
C GLU A 24 -10.44 -1.90 -2.31
N PHE A 25 -9.44 -2.50 -1.64
CA PHE A 25 -9.30 -2.40 -0.20
C PHE A 25 -9.16 -0.95 0.28
N PHE A 26 -8.28 -0.15 -0.34
CA PHE A 26 -8.11 1.26 0.05
C PHE A 26 -9.33 2.12 -0.30
N GLU A 27 -10.13 1.73 -1.29
CA GLU A 27 -11.40 2.40 -1.59
C GLU A 27 -12.46 2.11 -0.53
N GLN A 28 -12.56 0.87 -0.02
CA GLN A 28 -13.41 0.55 1.14
C GLN A 28 -12.98 1.35 2.38
N VAL A 29 -11.67 1.51 2.60
CA VAL A 29 -11.14 2.37 3.69
C VAL A 29 -11.54 3.83 3.48
N ARG A 30 -11.45 4.35 2.25
CA ARG A 30 -11.85 5.72 1.90
C ARG A 30 -13.34 5.98 2.16
N ARG A 31 -14.19 4.98 1.91
CA ARG A 31 -15.64 5.02 2.15
C ARG A 31 -16.03 4.84 3.62
N GLY A 32 -15.08 4.49 4.49
CA GLY A 32 -15.34 4.15 5.89
C GLY A 32 -15.95 2.77 6.10
N GLU A 33 -15.93 1.91 5.07
CA GLU A 33 -16.43 0.53 5.12
C GLU A 33 -15.38 -0.42 5.73
N ALA A 34 -14.10 -0.01 5.73
CA ALA A 34 -13.00 -0.75 6.33
C ALA A 34 -12.05 0.20 7.09
N THR A 35 -11.21 -0.36 7.96
CA THR A 35 -10.14 0.38 8.64
C THR A 35 -8.80 -0.30 8.34
N ALA A 36 -7.80 0.49 7.95
CA ALA A 36 -6.43 0.04 7.80
C ALA A 36 -5.58 0.54 8.97
N PHE A 37 -4.98 -0.39 9.71
CA PHE A 37 -3.94 -0.07 10.68
C PHE A 37 -2.57 -0.26 10.02
N ILE A 38 -1.77 0.80 10.01
CA ILE A 38 -0.43 0.81 9.43
C ILE A 38 0.57 0.95 10.58
N PRO A 39 1.29 -0.12 10.95
CA PRO A 39 2.37 -0.03 11.92
C PRO A 39 3.48 0.91 11.44
N GLU A 40 4.16 1.59 12.36
CA GLU A 40 5.27 2.49 12.04
C GLU A 40 6.36 1.81 11.19
N GLY A 41 6.73 0.57 11.52
CA GLY A 41 7.72 -0.20 10.75
C GLY A 41 7.30 -0.44 9.29
N VAL A 42 6.01 -0.66 9.06
CA VAL A 42 5.46 -0.83 7.69
C VAL A 42 5.55 0.48 6.91
N LEU A 43 5.25 1.61 7.55
CA LEU A 43 5.37 2.92 6.92
C LEU A 43 6.82 3.23 6.54
N VAL A 44 7.77 2.97 7.44
CA VAL A 44 9.21 3.17 7.19
C VAL A 44 9.70 2.31 6.02
N GLU A 45 9.26 1.05 5.94
CA GLU A 45 9.58 0.16 4.83
C GLU A 45 9.06 0.72 3.48
N CYS A 46 7.81 1.18 3.43
CA CYS A 46 7.25 1.79 2.23
C CYS A 46 8.08 3.01 1.77
N VAL A 47 8.42 3.91 2.70
CA VAL A 47 9.22 5.11 2.38
C VAL A 47 10.60 4.71 1.86
N TYR A 48 11.27 3.76 2.52
CA TYR A 48 12.59 3.29 2.08
C TYR A 48 12.55 2.72 0.66
N VAL A 49 11.56 1.87 0.34
CA VAL A 49 11.40 1.28 -1.00
C VAL A 49 11.14 2.38 -2.04
N LEU A 50 10.21 3.29 -1.78
CA LEU A 50 9.88 4.37 -2.73
C LEU A 50 11.08 5.29 -3.00
N MET A 51 11.83 5.67 -1.96
CA MET A 51 13.03 6.49 -2.11
C MET A 51 14.13 5.76 -2.89
N LYS A 52 14.32 4.46 -2.65
CA LYS A 52 15.41 3.71 -3.27
C LYS A 52 15.14 3.36 -4.73
N PHE A 53 13.89 3.11 -5.09
CA PHE A 53 13.55 2.51 -6.38
C PHE A 53 12.68 3.39 -7.29
N CYS A 54 11.94 4.37 -6.76
CA CYS A 54 11.01 5.18 -7.56
C CYS A 54 11.43 6.66 -7.70
N CYS A 55 12.16 7.23 -6.74
CA CYS A 55 12.66 8.61 -6.80
C CYS A 55 14.17 8.65 -6.48
N PRO A 56 15.04 8.23 -7.43
CA PRO A 56 16.49 8.34 -7.28
C PRO A 56 16.99 9.80 -7.26
#